data_AF-A0A1Q7ZKA2-F1
#
_entry.id   AF-A0A1Q7ZKA2-F1
#
_cell.length_a   1.000
_cell.length_b   1.000
_cell.length_c   1.000
_cell.angle_alpha   90.00
_cell.angle_beta   90.00
_cell.angle_gamma   90.00
#
_symmetry.space_group_name_H-M   'P 1'
#
loop_
_entity.id
_entity.type
_entity.pdbx_description
1 polymer ?
#
loop_
_entity_poly.entity_id
_entity_poly.type
_entity_poly.pdbx_seq_one_letter_code
_entity_poly.pdbx_strand_id
1 'polypeptide(L)'
;NVESEFSLEGYWLQIRVKGEDADAFLNLVKQEYGVAPVSRSNLEKWDLVNGFVTGAGRIGYGVYIDIGIREPAPKDALFPLHRMRAQLGDGEAKSSREILDANALVDYVPLKMIVMELEGENISVELSDEARDRLVSWRRYPFDRVIVVGADKAQAENAVRASGLQSDIVKVESLSLFVQSLLCKIGTDAPGVIAKIGSRLRGVGLSSYRTPTKL
;
A
#
# COMPACT_ATOMS: atom_id res chain seq x y z
N ASN A 1 -10.88 0.54 -31.65
CA ASN A 1 -11.38 -0.70 -30.99
C ASN A 1 -10.26 -1.28 -30.15
N VAL A 2 -10.53 -1.69 -28.91
CA VAL A 2 -9.54 -2.25 -27.96
C VAL A 2 -10.09 -3.52 -27.33
N GLU A 3 -9.34 -4.61 -27.45
CA GLU A 3 -9.56 -5.85 -26.70
C GLU A 3 -8.48 -5.98 -25.63
N SER A 4 -8.86 -6.35 -24.41
CA SER A 4 -7.93 -6.46 -23.27
C SER A 4 -8.14 -7.75 -22.49
N GLU A 5 -7.04 -8.34 -22.05
CA GLU A 5 -6.97 -9.50 -21.16
C GLU A 5 -6.20 -9.10 -19.89
N PHE A 6 -6.71 -9.54 -18.74
CA PHE A 6 -6.15 -9.24 -17.43
C PHE A 6 -5.72 -10.53 -16.73
N SER A 7 -4.52 -10.54 -16.18
CA SER A 7 -4.00 -11.62 -15.34
C SER A 7 -3.28 -11.05 -14.12
N LEU A 8 -3.07 -11.89 -13.10
CA LEU A 8 -2.35 -11.50 -11.89
C LEU A 8 -1.01 -12.24 -11.82
N GLU A 9 0.07 -11.51 -11.57
CA GLU A 9 1.40 -12.07 -11.36
C GLU A 9 2.00 -11.57 -10.04
N GLY A 10 1.85 -12.36 -8.98
CA GLY A 10 2.13 -11.89 -7.62
C GLY A 10 1.10 -10.83 -7.21
N TYR A 11 1.56 -9.62 -6.88
CA TYR A 11 0.69 -8.48 -6.55
C TYR A 11 0.37 -7.57 -7.73
N TRP A 12 0.89 -7.89 -8.92
CA TRP A 12 0.84 -7.01 -10.07
C TRP A 12 -0.22 -7.46 -11.07
N LEU A 13 -1.03 -6.49 -11.54
CA LEU A 13 -1.96 -6.70 -12.63
C LEU A 13 -1.18 -6.66 -13.95
N GLN A 14 -1.19 -7.78 -14.67
CA GLN A 14 -0.69 -7.86 -16.03
C GLN A 14 -1.85 -7.61 -17.00
N ILE A 15 -1.62 -6.71 -17.95
CA ILE A 15 -2.61 -6.30 -18.93
C ILE A 15 -2.03 -6.57 -20.31
N ARG A 16 -2.74 -7.36 -21.12
CA ARG A 16 -2.44 -7.57 -22.54
C ARG A 16 -3.53 -6.92 -23.36
N VAL A 17 -3.13 -6.11 -24.33
CA VAL A 17 -4.06 -5.27 -25.08
C VAL A 17 -3.78 -5.44 -26.57
N LYS A 18 -4.83 -5.51 -27.38
CA LYS A 18 -4.77 -5.59 -28.84
C LYS A 18 -5.79 -4.65 -29.46
N GLY A 19 -5.51 -4.20 -30.68
CA GLY A 19 -6.40 -3.32 -31.45
C GLY A 19 -5.76 -1.97 -31.79
N GLU A 20 -6.53 -1.15 -32.49
CA GLU A 20 -6.08 0.13 -33.06
C GLU A 20 -5.71 1.16 -31.97
N ASP A 21 -6.48 1.21 -30.87
CA ASP A 21 -6.24 2.19 -29.80
C ASP A 21 -5.46 1.58 -28.60
N ALA A 22 -4.81 0.43 -28.79
CA ALA A 22 -4.14 -0.29 -27.72
C ALA A 22 -3.07 0.56 -27.02
N ASP A 23 -2.27 1.32 -27.77
CA ASP A 23 -1.22 2.18 -27.22
C ASP A 23 -1.80 3.35 -26.43
N ALA A 24 -2.89 3.96 -26.92
CA ALA A 24 -3.58 5.04 -26.22
C ALA A 24 -4.16 4.54 -24.89
N PHE A 25 -4.81 3.37 -24.90
CA PHE A 25 -5.32 2.72 -23.69
C PHE A 25 -4.20 2.38 -22.70
N LEU A 26 -3.11 1.77 -23.16
CA LEU A 26 -1.97 1.45 -22.29
C LEU A 26 -1.36 2.72 -21.69
N ASN A 27 -1.17 3.78 -22.47
CA ASN A 27 -0.61 5.03 -21.95
C ASN A 27 -1.49 5.66 -20.87
N LEU A 28 -2.82 5.60 -21.02
CA LEU A 28 -3.75 6.06 -19.99
C LEU A 28 -3.57 5.26 -18.69
N VAL A 29 -3.56 3.94 -18.77
CA VAL A 29 -3.39 3.07 -17.59
C VAL A 29 -2.03 3.30 -16.92
N LYS A 30 -0.96 3.44 -17.70
CA LYS A 30 0.39 3.73 -17.20
C LYS A 30 0.45 5.05 -16.45
N GLN A 31 -0.23 6.09 -16.95
CA GLN A 31 -0.29 7.40 -16.29
C GLN A 31 -1.08 7.34 -14.98
N GLU A 32 -2.16 6.58 -14.94
CA GLU A 32 -3.04 6.52 -13.77
C GLU A 32 -2.46 5.65 -12.64
N TYR A 33 -1.86 4.50 -12.98
CA TYR A 33 -1.45 3.48 -11.99
C TYR A 33 0.06 3.26 -11.90
N GLY A 34 0.84 3.77 -12.85
CA GLY A 34 2.27 3.46 -12.99
C GLY A 34 2.54 2.06 -13.56
N VAL A 35 3.82 1.70 -13.67
CA VAL A 35 4.27 0.44 -14.27
C VAL A 35 5.35 -0.18 -13.40
N ALA A 36 5.30 -1.51 -13.26
CA ALA A 36 6.42 -2.25 -12.69
C ALA A 36 7.66 -2.14 -13.59
N PRO A 37 8.88 -2.08 -13.03
CA PRO A 37 10.11 -2.11 -13.82
C PRO A 37 10.32 -3.43 -14.55
N VAL A 38 9.77 -4.55 -14.03
CA VAL A 38 9.86 -5.95 -14.54
C VAL A 38 11.27 -6.53 -14.53
N SER A 39 12.26 -5.81 -15.05
CA SER A 39 13.66 -6.21 -15.04
C SER A 39 14.48 -5.33 -14.11
N ARG A 40 15.41 -5.96 -13.39
CA ARG A 40 16.41 -5.26 -12.56
C ARG A 40 17.26 -4.27 -13.38
N SER A 41 17.44 -4.51 -14.69
CA SER A 41 18.18 -3.60 -15.58
C SER A 41 17.47 -2.27 -15.83
N ASN A 42 16.16 -2.21 -15.57
CA ASN A 42 15.34 -1.02 -15.76
C ASN A 42 15.26 -0.17 -14.48
N LEU A 43 16.13 -0.43 -13.50
CA LEU A 43 16.22 0.31 -12.25
C LEU A 43 17.55 1.03 -12.15
N GLU A 44 17.45 2.32 -11.88
CA GLU A 44 18.54 3.19 -11.49
C GLU A 44 18.36 3.67 -10.05
N LYS A 45 19.48 4.14 -9.47
CA LYS A 45 19.44 4.81 -8.17
C LYS A 45 18.58 6.07 -8.31
N TRP A 46 17.75 6.32 -7.32
CA TRP A 46 16.80 7.43 -7.21
C TRP A 46 15.51 7.29 -8.02
N ASP A 47 15.32 6.17 -8.72
CA ASP A 47 14.07 5.89 -9.42
C ASP A 47 12.89 5.85 -8.43
N LEU A 48 11.78 6.46 -8.85
CA LEU A 48 10.49 6.34 -8.18
C LEU A 48 9.78 5.09 -8.67
N VAL A 49 9.49 4.17 -7.75
CA VAL A 49 8.81 2.91 -8.05
C VAL A 49 7.60 2.71 -7.16
N ASN A 50 6.56 2.11 -7.71
CA ASN A 50 5.48 1.56 -6.90
C ASN A 50 5.93 0.24 -6.28
N GLY A 51 5.43 -0.07 -5.10
CA GLY A 51 5.62 -1.39 -4.53
C GLY A 51 4.59 -1.73 -3.47
N PHE A 52 4.53 -3.01 -3.12
CA PHE A 52 3.61 -3.55 -2.14
C PHE A 52 4.36 -4.13 -0.97
N VAL A 53 3.94 -3.80 0.25
CA VAL A 53 4.49 -4.42 1.46
C VAL A 53 4.35 -5.94 1.38
N THR A 54 5.43 -6.67 1.66
CA THR A 54 5.45 -8.13 1.68
C THR A 54 6.25 -8.66 2.87
N GLY A 55 5.70 -9.65 3.56
CA GLY A 55 6.31 -10.22 4.75
C GLY A 55 6.37 -9.23 5.92
N ALA A 56 5.35 -8.40 6.08
CA ALA A 56 5.24 -7.45 7.19
C ALA A 56 5.49 -8.14 8.54
N GLY A 57 6.43 -7.60 9.31
CA GLY A 57 6.77 -8.10 10.65
C GLY A 57 7.45 -9.48 10.69
N ARG A 58 7.82 -10.07 9.53
CA ARG A 58 8.51 -11.38 9.47
C ARG A 58 10.02 -11.29 9.74
N ILE A 59 10.64 -10.14 9.46
CA ILE A 59 12.07 -9.91 9.66
C ILE A 59 12.31 -8.75 10.62
N GLY A 60 13.42 -8.80 11.37
CA GLY A 60 13.76 -7.77 12.35
C GLY A 60 14.46 -6.53 11.77
N TYR A 61 15.14 -6.67 10.63
CA TYR A 61 16.02 -5.64 10.06
C TYR A 61 15.37 -4.74 9.00
N GLY A 62 14.05 -4.86 8.79
CA GLY A 62 13.31 -4.05 7.82
C GLY A 62 11.99 -4.70 7.44
N VAL A 63 11.51 -4.39 6.23
CA VAL A 63 10.39 -5.08 5.57
C VAL A 63 10.70 -5.19 4.07
N TYR A 64 10.23 -6.24 3.42
CA TYR A 64 10.36 -6.36 1.97
C TYR A 64 9.21 -5.64 1.25
N ILE A 65 9.51 -5.10 0.08
CA ILE A 65 8.58 -4.43 -0.82
C ILE A 65 8.68 -5.11 -2.19
N ASP A 66 7.60 -5.72 -2.67
CA ASP A 66 7.53 -6.21 -4.06
C ASP A 66 7.39 -4.99 -4.97
N ILE A 67 8.49 -4.62 -5.62
CA ILE A 67 8.56 -3.52 -6.59
C ILE A 67 8.39 -4.02 -8.04
N GLY A 68 8.00 -5.28 -8.24
CA GLY A 68 7.64 -5.83 -9.55
C GLY A 68 8.82 -6.32 -10.37
N ILE A 69 9.95 -6.68 -9.74
CA ILE A 69 11.07 -7.31 -10.44
C ILE A 69 10.81 -8.81 -10.63
N ARG A 70 11.01 -9.28 -11.85
CA ARG A 70 10.83 -10.66 -12.32
C ARG A 70 12.07 -11.18 -13.04
N GLU A 71 12.84 -10.29 -13.68
CA GLU A 71 14.05 -10.63 -14.41
C GLU A 71 15.32 -10.03 -13.76
N PRO A 72 16.45 -10.77 -13.72
CA PRO A 72 16.63 -12.14 -14.21
C PRO A 72 15.96 -13.21 -13.31
N ALA A 73 15.61 -12.85 -12.08
CA ALA A 73 14.80 -13.65 -11.18
C ALA A 73 13.93 -12.73 -10.30
N PRO A 74 12.80 -13.21 -9.77
CA PRO A 74 11.96 -12.43 -8.86
C PRO A 74 12.75 -11.92 -7.65
N LYS A 75 12.60 -10.63 -7.35
CA LYS A 75 13.31 -9.99 -6.23
C LYS A 75 12.49 -8.87 -5.62
N ASP A 76 12.37 -8.90 -4.29
CA ASP A 76 11.80 -7.81 -3.51
C ASP A 76 12.89 -6.84 -3.06
N ALA A 77 12.55 -5.55 -2.97
CA ALA A 77 13.42 -4.54 -2.40
C ALA A 77 13.30 -4.52 -0.87
N LEU A 78 14.40 -4.26 -0.17
CA LEU A 78 14.39 -4.09 1.27
C LEU A 78 14.13 -2.62 1.63
N PHE A 79 13.11 -2.35 2.44
CA PHE A 79 13.00 -1.11 3.19
C PHE A 79 13.62 -1.31 4.58
N PRO A 80 14.89 -0.90 4.79
CA PRO A 80 15.64 -1.31 5.98
C PRO A 80 15.22 -0.52 7.23
N LEU A 81 15.37 -1.15 8.39
CA LEU A 81 14.92 -0.62 9.68
C LEU A 81 15.49 0.78 9.99
N HIS A 82 16.74 1.05 9.63
CA HIS A 82 17.34 2.35 9.89
C HIS A 82 16.64 3.48 9.11
N ARG A 83 16.22 3.22 7.85
CA ARG A 83 15.40 4.17 7.06
C ARG A 83 13.99 4.27 7.61
N MET A 84 13.38 3.14 7.99
CA MET A 84 12.06 3.13 8.63
C MET A 84 12.03 3.99 9.89
N ARG A 85 13.04 3.87 10.76
CA ARG A 85 13.19 4.71 11.97
C ARG A 85 13.33 6.18 11.62
N ALA A 86 14.14 6.51 10.62
CA ALA A 86 14.33 7.89 10.19
C ALA A 86 13.05 8.50 9.58
N GLN A 87 12.30 7.75 8.78
CA GLN A 87 11.14 8.27 8.05
C GLN A 87 9.82 8.19 8.82
N LEU A 88 9.63 7.15 9.65
CA LEU A 88 8.36 6.84 10.31
C LEU A 88 8.46 6.71 11.83
N GLY A 89 9.67 6.48 12.37
CA GLY A 89 9.90 6.28 13.79
C GLY A 89 10.37 7.53 14.54
N ASP A 90 10.47 8.68 13.88
CA ASP A 90 11.03 9.93 14.41
C ASP A 90 12.44 9.76 15.01
N GLY A 91 13.21 8.81 14.46
CA GLY A 91 14.56 8.45 14.92
C GLY A 91 14.60 7.56 16.17
N GLU A 92 13.45 7.21 16.77
CA GLU A 92 13.39 6.38 17.97
C GLU A 92 13.84 4.93 17.71
N ALA A 93 14.27 4.25 18.77
CA ALA A 93 14.76 2.86 18.73
C ALA A 93 13.65 1.81 18.56
N LYS A 94 12.58 2.12 17.82
CA LYS A 94 11.46 1.20 17.53
C LYS A 94 11.93 0.02 16.68
N SER A 95 11.37 -1.16 16.90
CA SER A 95 11.54 -2.32 16.04
C SER A 95 10.80 -2.17 14.70
N SER A 96 11.16 -2.99 13.71
CA SER A 96 10.46 -3.01 12.42
C SER A 96 8.95 -3.25 12.61
N ARG A 97 8.59 -4.21 13.47
CA ARG A 97 7.19 -4.54 13.78
C ARG A 97 6.44 -3.36 14.39
N GLU A 98 7.01 -2.69 15.39
CA GLU A 98 6.37 -1.51 16.00
C GLU A 98 6.12 -0.39 14.99
N ILE A 99 7.06 -0.15 14.07
CA ILE A 99 6.90 0.87 13.02
C ILE A 99 5.80 0.46 12.04
N LEU A 100 5.77 -0.79 11.60
CA LEU A 100 4.74 -1.30 10.68
C LEU A 100 3.35 -1.22 11.31
N ASP A 101 3.21 -1.68 12.56
CA ASP A 101 1.95 -1.69 13.29
C ASP A 101 1.43 -0.25 13.53
N ALA A 102 2.32 0.66 13.93
CA ALA A 102 1.96 2.06 14.19
C ALA A 102 1.50 2.81 12.92
N ASN A 103 1.89 2.35 11.74
CA ASN A 103 1.54 2.96 10.46
C ASN A 103 0.54 2.11 9.64
N ALA A 104 0.02 1.01 10.22
CA ALA A 104 -0.84 0.02 9.55
C ALA A 104 -0.29 -0.47 8.21
N LEU A 105 1.05 -0.63 8.12
CA LEU A 105 1.75 -1.16 6.95
C LEU A 105 1.76 -2.69 7.01
N VAL A 106 0.63 -3.27 6.63
CA VAL A 106 0.46 -4.73 6.49
C VAL A 106 0.75 -5.18 5.06
N ASP A 107 0.83 -6.49 4.83
CA ASP A 107 1.00 -7.06 3.49
C ASP A 107 0.00 -6.45 2.50
N TYR A 108 0.42 -6.29 1.25
CA TYR A 108 -0.33 -5.69 0.13
C TYR A 108 -0.57 -4.17 0.22
N VAL A 109 -0.21 -3.48 1.30
CA VAL A 109 -0.33 -2.01 1.33
C VAL A 109 0.59 -1.40 0.26
N PRO A 110 0.06 -0.57 -0.66
CA PRO A 110 0.85 0.05 -1.72
C PRO A 110 1.64 1.24 -1.18
N LEU A 111 2.89 1.36 -1.60
CA LEU A 111 3.80 2.45 -1.25
C LEU A 111 4.55 2.93 -2.49
N LYS A 112 4.74 4.24 -2.60
CA LYS A 112 5.71 4.82 -3.53
C LYS A 112 7.07 4.87 -2.85
N MET A 113 8.06 4.30 -3.50
CA MET A 113 9.41 4.12 -2.99
C MET A 113 10.42 4.84 -3.88
N ILE A 114 11.55 5.21 -3.30
CA ILE A 114 12.75 5.67 -4.00
C ILE A 114 13.79 4.55 -3.90
N VAL A 115 14.38 4.17 -5.04
CA VAL A 115 15.49 3.22 -5.08
C VAL A 115 16.74 3.88 -4.51
N MET A 116 17.31 3.29 -3.46
CA MET A 116 18.44 3.89 -2.74
C MET A 116 19.75 3.22 -3.08
N GLU A 117 19.80 1.89 -3.10
CA GLU A 117 21.03 1.15 -3.38
C GLU A 117 20.73 -0.07 -4.24
N LEU A 118 21.70 -0.40 -5.08
CA LEU A 118 21.62 -1.36 -6.15
C LEU A 118 22.95 -2.15 -6.17
N GLU A 119 23.10 -3.09 -5.25
CA GLU A 119 24.33 -3.87 -5.05
C GLU A 119 24.14 -5.31 -5.53
N GLY A 120 24.57 -5.58 -6.76
CA GLY A 120 24.26 -6.85 -7.42
C GLY A 120 22.75 -7.03 -7.52
N GLU A 121 22.25 -8.12 -6.93
CA GLU A 121 20.82 -8.43 -6.85
C GLU A 121 20.10 -7.72 -5.69
N ASN A 122 20.83 -7.15 -4.72
CA ASN A 122 20.21 -6.48 -3.58
C ASN A 122 19.73 -5.09 -3.98
N ILE A 123 18.48 -4.79 -3.60
CA ILE A 123 17.82 -3.53 -3.85
C ILE A 123 17.40 -2.99 -2.49
N SER A 124 17.85 -1.79 -2.12
CA SER A 124 17.33 -1.09 -0.96
C SER A 124 16.49 0.10 -1.40
N VAL A 125 15.42 0.37 -0.66
CA VAL A 125 14.46 1.43 -0.94
C VAL A 125 14.15 2.24 0.32
N GLU A 126 13.66 3.45 0.13
CA GLU A 126 13.02 4.24 1.16
C GLU A 126 11.70 4.83 0.66
N LEU A 127 10.84 5.32 1.54
CA LEU A 127 9.60 5.98 1.11
C LEU A 127 9.92 7.22 0.28
N SER A 128 9.13 7.47 -0.77
CA SER A 128 9.13 8.78 -1.40
C SER A 128 8.66 9.86 -0.42
N ASP A 129 9.04 11.12 -0.66
CA ASP A 129 8.59 12.25 0.16
C ASP A 129 7.06 12.31 0.26
N GLU A 130 6.37 12.12 -0.87
CA GLU A 130 4.91 12.10 -0.95
C GLU A 130 4.30 10.99 -0.07
N ALA A 131 4.84 9.76 -0.16
CA ALA A 131 4.34 8.62 0.61
C ALA A 131 4.62 8.79 2.11
N ARG A 132 5.83 9.26 2.47
CA ARG A 132 6.20 9.57 3.85
C ARG A 132 5.27 10.64 4.42
N ASP A 133 5.11 11.76 3.73
CA ASP A 133 4.33 12.89 4.22
C ASP A 133 2.85 12.52 4.37
N ARG A 134 2.32 11.67 3.47
CA ARG A 134 0.99 11.08 3.63
C ARG A 134 0.86 10.30 4.93
N LEU A 135 1.77 9.37 5.23
CA LEU A 135 1.73 8.58 6.46
C LEU A 135 1.93 9.45 7.71
N VAL A 136 2.87 10.40 7.68
CA VAL A 136 3.09 11.38 8.75
C VAL A 136 1.82 12.21 8.99
N SER A 137 1.12 12.63 7.93
CA SER A 137 -0.10 13.44 8.06
C SER A 137 -1.21 12.71 8.84
N TRP A 138 -1.27 11.38 8.76
CA TRP A 138 -2.26 10.60 9.51
C TRP A 138 -2.03 10.67 11.02
N ARG A 139 -0.78 10.90 11.45
CA ARG A 139 -0.42 11.05 12.86
C ARG A 139 -0.83 12.42 13.42
N ARG A 140 -1.02 13.43 12.57
CA ARG A 140 -1.31 14.81 12.99
C ARG A 140 -2.74 15.04 13.49
N TYR A 141 -3.66 14.14 13.17
CA TYR A 141 -5.08 14.32 13.47
C TYR A 141 -5.64 13.15 14.28
N PRO A 142 -6.67 13.39 15.13
CA PRO A 142 -7.25 12.37 16.00
C PRO A 142 -8.26 11.47 15.26
N PHE A 143 -7.89 10.98 14.07
CA PHE A 143 -8.71 10.07 13.28
C PHE A 143 -8.06 8.69 13.16
N ASP A 144 -8.78 7.68 13.60
CA ASP A 144 -8.46 6.28 13.30
C ASP A 144 -8.76 5.96 11.83
N ARG A 145 -8.14 4.89 11.32
CA ARG A 145 -8.43 4.37 9.98
C ARG A 145 -8.53 2.85 10.01
N VAL A 146 -9.33 2.30 9.12
CA VAL A 146 -9.33 0.86 8.81
C VAL A 146 -8.73 0.65 7.44
N ILE A 147 -7.63 -0.09 7.38
CA ILE A 147 -7.01 -0.54 6.13
C ILE A 147 -7.69 -1.84 5.72
N VAL A 148 -8.31 -1.81 4.55
CA VAL A 148 -9.09 -2.91 3.96
C VAL A 148 -8.28 -3.45 2.78
N VAL A 149 -7.80 -4.68 2.86
CA VAL A 149 -6.93 -5.34 1.87
C VAL A 149 -7.68 -6.48 1.20
N GLY A 150 -7.79 -6.43 -0.13
CA GLY A 150 -8.50 -7.42 -0.94
C GLY A 150 -9.94 -7.03 -1.27
N ALA A 151 -10.28 -5.75 -1.20
CA ALA A 151 -11.59 -5.24 -1.60
C ALA A 151 -11.46 -3.97 -2.44
N ASP A 152 -12.26 -3.87 -3.49
CA ASP A 152 -12.39 -2.63 -4.25
C ASP A 152 -13.17 -1.57 -3.46
N LYS A 153 -13.16 -0.33 -3.96
CA LYS A 153 -13.83 0.79 -3.31
C LYS A 153 -15.34 0.56 -3.15
N ALA A 154 -16.00 0.02 -4.16
CA ALA A 154 -17.44 -0.21 -4.12
C ALA A 154 -17.82 -1.27 -3.09
N GLN A 155 -17.04 -2.35 -2.98
CA GLN A 155 -17.17 -3.37 -1.95
C GLN A 155 -17.00 -2.78 -0.55
N ALA A 156 -15.98 -1.94 -0.35
CA ALA A 156 -15.73 -1.28 0.92
C ALA A 156 -16.87 -0.30 1.31
N GLU A 157 -17.33 0.53 0.37
CA GLU A 157 -18.46 1.45 0.58
C GLU A 157 -19.77 0.70 0.87
N ASN A 158 -20.02 -0.39 0.15
CA ASN A 158 -21.18 -1.25 0.38
C ASN A 158 -21.12 -1.91 1.76
N ALA A 159 -19.94 -2.35 2.22
CA ALA A 159 -19.78 -2.88 3.57
C ALA A 159 -20.06 -1.82 4.64
N VAL A 160 -19.58 -0.59 4.46
CA VAL A 160 -19.89 0.54 5.36
C VAL A 160 -21.39 0.81 5.41
N ARG A 161 -22.06 0.85 4.25
CA ARG A 161 -23.51 1.08 4.16
C ARG A 161 -24.33 -0.06 4.78
N ALA A 162 -23.98 -1.30 4.47
CA ALA A 162 -24.68 -2.50 4.97
C ALA A 162 -24.47 -2.74 6.47
N SER A 163 -23.47 -2.10 7.08
CA SER A 163 -23.21 -2.11 8.52
C SER A 163 -23.70 -0.85 9.24
N GLY A 164 -24.38 0.07 8.55
CA GLY A 164 -24.96 1.28 9.15
C GLY A 164 -23.93 2.30 9.61
N LEU A 165 -22.73 2.30 9.02
CA LEU A 165 -21.59 3.11 9.44
C LEU A 165 -21.40 4.39 8.62
N GLN A 166 -22.38 4.80 7.81
CA GLN A 166 -22.22 5.98 6.93
C GLN A 166 -21.94 7.27 7.70
N SER A 167 -22.44 7.39 8.94
CA SER A 167 -22.18 8.55 9.80
C SER A 167 -20.92 8.39 10.66
N ASP A 168 -20.28 7.22 10.65
CA ASP A 168 -19.06 6.90 11.41
C ASP A 168 -17.80 6.95 10.53
N ILE A 169 -17.96 6.86 9.21
CA ILE A 169 -16.87 6.92 8.23
C ILE A 169 -16.96 8.24 7.46
N VAL A 170 -15.90 9.05 7.57
CA VAL A 170 -15.79 10.35 6.89
C VAL A 170 -15.60 10.16 5.39
N LYS A 171 -14.73 9.21 4.99
CA LYS A 171 -14.48 8.89 3.59
C LYS A 171 -13.84 7.52 3.43
N VAL A 172 -14.04 6.94 2.25
CA VAL A 172 -13.30 5.78 1.75
C VAL A 172 -12.25 6.27 0.76
N GLU A 173 -10.97 6.17 1.13
CA GLU A 173 -9.84 6.52 0.28
C GLU A 173 -9.27 5.28 -0.39
N SER A 174 -9.06 5.32 -1.71
CA SER A 174 -8.37 4.23 -2.41
C SER A 174 -6.86 4.40 -2.26
N LEU A 175 -6.19 3.36 -1.76
CA LEU A 175 -4.74 3.25 -1.73
C LEU A 175 -4.24 2.51 -2.97
N SER A 176 -4.98 1.49 -3.41
CA SER A 176 -4.87 0.83 -4.72
C SER A 176 -6.24 0.34 -5.17
N LEU A 177 -6.30 -0.38 -6.30
CA LEU A 177 -7.54 -1.00 -6.80
C LEU A 177 -8.23 -1.87 -5.73
N PHE A 178 -7.46 -2.62 -4.93
CA PHE A 178 -7.99 -3.56 -3.94
C PHE A 178 -7.55 -3.25 -2.50
N VAL A 179 -7.00 -2.05 -2.25
CA VAL A 179 -6.65 -1.61 -0.90
C VAL A 179 -7.28 -0.26 -0.62
N GLN A 180 -8.13 -0.22 0.42
CA GLN A 180 -8.87 0.97 0.81
C GLN A 180 -8.50 1.40 2.24
N SER A 181 -8.63 2.69 2.52
CA SER A 181 -8.54 3.27 3.86
C SER A 181 -9.87 3.91 4.22
N LEU A 182 -10.57 3.34 5.20
CA LEU A 182 -11.77 3.94 5.79
C LEU A 182 -11.33 4.95 6.84
N LEU A 183 -11.54 6.25 6.61
CA LEU A 183 -11.25 7.29 7.59
C LEU A 183 -12.40 7.37 8.59
N CYS A 184 -12.15 7.03 9.85
CA CYS A 184 -13.14 7.12 10.91
C CYS A 184 -13.37 8.58 11.31
N LYS A 185 -14.59 8.92 11.75
CA LYS A 185 -14.84 10.21 12.40
C LYS A 185 -14.20 10.27 13.79
N ILE A 186 -14.13 11.47 14.35
CA ILE A 186 -13.75 11.67 15.75
C ILE A 186 -14.70 10.88 16.66
N GLY A 187 -14.14 10.12 17.61
CA GLY A 187 -14.89 9.29 18.56
C GLY A 187 -15.29 7.91 18.03
N THR A 188 -14.97 7.59 16.78
CA THR A 188 -15.11 6.24 16.22
C THR A 188 -13.75 5.57 16.18
N ASP A 189 -13.60 4.43 16.86
CA ASP A 189 -12.38 3.65 16.85
C ASP A 189 -12.36 2.61 15.71
N ALA A 190 -11.17 2.39 15.14
CA ALA A 190 -10.99 1.43 14.05
C ALA A 190 -11.38 -0.02 14.44
N PRO A 191 -11.01 -0.56 15.62
CA PRO A 191 -11.44 -1.90 16.04
C PRO A 191 -12.96 -2.10 16.06
N GLY A 192 -13.73 -1.11 16.55
CA GLY A 192 -15.18 -1.13 16.55
C GLY A 192 -15.79 -1.13 15.14
N VAL A 193 -15.18 -0.40 14.20
CA VAL A 193 -15.55 -0.47 12.77
C VAL A 193 -15.27 -1.85 12.21
N ILE A 194 -14.08 -2.41 12.44
CA ILE A 194 -13.68 -3.74 11.97
C ILE A 194 -14.69 -4.80 12.44
N ALA A 195 -15.07 -4.78 13.71
CA ALA A 195 -16.04 -5.73 14.28
C ALA A 195 -17.40 -5.69 13.55
N LYS A 196 -17.84 -4.51 13.11
CA LYS A 196 -19.12 -4.32 12.42
C LYS A 196 -19.07 -4.66 10.93
N ILE A 197 -17.96 -4.42 10.24
CA ILE A 197 -17.83 -4.68 8.78
C ILE A 197 -17.29 -6.08 8.44
N GLY A 198 -16.57 -6.74 9.37
CA GLY A 198 -15.88 -8.00 9.09
C GLY A 198 -16.80 -9.11 8.57
N SER A 199 -18.05 -9.17 9.03
CA SER A 199 -19.03 -10.16 8.54
C SER A 199 -19.45 -9.95 7.08
N ARG A 200 -19.30 -8.72 6.56
CA ARG A 200 -19.63 -8.31 5.18
C ARG A 200 -18.44 -8.49 4.23
N LEU A 201 -17.22 -8.44 4.75
CA LEU A 201 -15.97 -8.55 4.01
C LEU A 201 -15.24 -9.84 4.39
N ARG A 202 -15.87 -11.00 4.18
CA ARG A 202 -15.27 -12.30 4.49
C ARG A 202 -14.08 -12.57 3.57
N GLY A 203 -12.95 -12.99 4.14
CA GLY A 203 -11.71 -13.26 3.39
C GLY A 203 -10.90 -12.01 3.03
N VAL A 204 -11.37 -10.82 3.42
CA VAL A 204 -10.67 -9.54 3.24
C VAL A 204 -9.84 -9.24 4.49
N GLY A 205 -8.61 -8.78 4.31
CA GLY A 205 -7.74 -8.34 5.40
C GLY A 205 -8.24 -7.02 5.97
N LEU A 206 -8.41 -6.94 7.29
CA LEU A 206 -8.82 -5.72 8.00
C LEU A 206 -7.80 -5.39 9.07
N SER A 207 -7.18 -4.22 8.98
CA SER A 207 -6.15 -3.76 9.92
C SER A 207 -6.49 -2.38 10.46
N SER A 208 -6.27 -2.18 11.75
CA SER A 208 -6.52 -0.88 12.40
C SER A 208 -5.27 -0.01 12.35
N TYR A 209 -5.40 1.20 11.83
CA TYR A 209 -4.52 2.31 12.18
C TYR A 209 -5.16 3.08 13.33
N ARG A 210 -4.49 3.11 14.47
CA ARG A 210 -4.93 3.90 15.63
C ARG A 210 -4.04 5.13 15.75
N THR A 211 -4.65 6.30 15.70
CA THR A 211 -3.88 7.54 15.79
C THR A 211 -3.25 7.67 17.19
N PRO A 212 -1.96 8.07 17.27
CA PRO A 212 -1.33 8.39 18.54
C PRO A 212 -1.87 9.71 19.12
N THR A 213 -2.38 10.61 18.28
CA THR A 213 -2.91 11.91 18.69
C THR A 213 -4.27 11.74 19.36
N LYS A 214 -4.38 12.20 20.60
CA LYS A 214 -5.64 12.22 21.35
C LYS A 214 -6.25 13.62 21.33
N LEU A 215 -7.58 13.66 21.46
CA LEU A 215 -8.31 14.90 21.74
C LEU A 215 -7.98 15.44 23.13
#